data_AF-A0A165R3E8-F1
#
_entry.id   AF-A0A165R3E8-F1
#
_cell.length_a   1.000
_cell.length_b   1.000
_cell.length_c   1.000
_cell.angle_alpha   90.00
_cell.angle_beta   90.00
_cell.angle_gamma   90.00
#
_symmetry.space_group_name_H-M   'P 1'
#
loop_
_entity.id
_entity.type
_entity.pdbx_description
1 polymer ?
#
loop_
_entity_poly.entity_id
_entity_poly.type
_entity_poly.pdbx_seq_one_letter_code
_entity_poly.pdbx_strand_id
1 'polypeptide(L)'
;MRIDRHAYSSPRQGIHISPWQLIRALHDGYNLSYPFAAFLTMGGFAMLGQFSDMSEDTQEGQEYAPCDCNGKMLETLCSFSSDGKHLTAFDLARARVSREHEYKQRLDGVHSEIARGEVALVLGIFGGPEQKVPLNTLRQWFREETFPKGWEPEHSQTFLKTVHTAWTIRSLMNMIERK
;
A
#
# COMPACT_ATOMS: atom_id res chain seq x y z
N MET A 1 0.79 1.08 -19.60
CA MET A 1 0.22 -0.29 -19.47
C MET A 1 0.53 -0.68 -18.02
N ARG A 2 -0.31 -0.30 -17.04
CA ARG A 2 -1.70 -0.74 -16.86
C ARG A 2 -1.71 -2.22 -16.44
N ILE A 3 -2.47 -2.56 -15.41
CA ILE A 3 -2.62 -3.91 -14.85
C ILE A 3 -3.25 -4.81 -15.92
N ASP A 4 -2.44 -5.25 -16.89
CA ASP A 4 -2.94 -5.74 -18.18
C ASP A 4 -2.30 -7.04 -18.66
N ARG A 5 -1.30 -7.61 -17.96
CA ARG A 5 -0.42 -8.60 -18.63
C ARG A 5 -0.24 -9.96 -17.98
N HIS A 6 -1.10 -10.37 -17.04
CA HIS A 6 -1.25 -11.78 -16.69
C HIS A 6 -2.72 -12.19 -16.86
N ALA A 7 -2.92 -13.25 -17.63
CA ALA A 7 -4.17 -13.58 -18.31
C ALA A 7 -5.24 -14.09 -17.35
N TYR A 8 -6.17 -13.23 -16.90
CA TYR A 8 -7.50 -13.65 -16.49
C TYR A 8 -8.55 -12.59 -16.86
N SER A 9 -9.60 -13.05 -17.51
CA SER A 9 -10.65 -12.32 -18.23
C SER A 9 -11.44 -11.28 -17.41
N SER A 10 -11.28 -9.98 -17.73
CA SER A 10 -12.24 -8.88 -17.45
C SER A 10 -11.88 -7.55 -18.16
N PRO A 11 -12.84 -6.61 -18.35
CA PRO A 11 -12.85 -5.64 -19.44
C PRO A 11 -11.83 -4.51 -19.28
N ARG A 12 -11.24 -4.14 -20.41
CA ARG A 12 -10.11 -3.21 -20.61
C ARG A 12 -10.46 -1.72 -20.40
N GLN A 13 -11.55 -1.39 -19.74
CA GLN A 13 -11.93 -0.01 -19.44
C GLN A 13 -12.12 0.08 -17.93
N GLY A 14 -11.46 1.04 -17.27
CA GLY A 14 -11.56 1.30 -15.83
C GLY A 14 -12.92 1.86 -15.41
N ILE A 15 -13.99 1.45 -16.08
CA ILE A 15 -15.36 1.92 -15.91
C ILE A 15 -16.22 0.66 -15.75
N HIS A 16 -17.05 0.61 -14.70
CA HIS A 16 -17.87 -0.55 -14.30
C HIS A 16 -17.08 -1.78 -13.82
N ILE A 17 -16.06 -1.58 -12.98
CA ILE A 17 -15.42 -2.70 -12.27
C ILE A 17 -16.36 -3.17 -11.16
N SER A 18 -16.81 -4.42 -11.25
CA SER A 18 -17.62 -5.01 -10.19
C SER A 18 -16.76 -5.34 -8.96
N PRO A 19 -17.32 -5.28 -7.73
CA PRO A 19 -16.60 -5.69 -6.53
C PRO A 19 -16.00 -7.09 -6.65
N TRP A 20 -16.71 -8.02 -7.29
CA TRP A 20 -16.22 -9.37 -7.54
C TRP A 20 -15.01 -9.44 -8.45
N GLN A 21 -14.93 -8.58 -9.47
CA GLN A 21 -13.75 -8.49 -10.34
C GLN A 21 -12.54 -8.01 -9.54
N LEU A 22 -12.72 -7.04 -8.64
CA LEU A 22 -11.63 -6.54 -7.79
C LEU A 22 -11.16 -7.59 -6.77
N ILE A 23 -12.10 -8.28 -6.11
CA ILE A 23 -11.79 -9.36 -5.16
C ILE A 23 -10.97 -10.45 -5.85
N ARG A 24 -11.40 -10.86 -7.05
CA ARG A 24 -10.70 -11.88 -7.82
C ARG A 24 -9.33 -11.40 -8.29
N ALA A 25 -9.21 -10.16 -8.76
CA ALA A 25 -7.92 -9.60 -9.17
C ALA A 25 -6.92 -9.53 -7.99
N LEU A 26 -7.39 -9.17 -6.78
CA LEU A 26 -6.56 -9.15 -5.57
C LEU A 26 -6.14 -10.57 -5.15
N HIS A 27 -7.04 -11.55 -5.25
CA HIS A 27 -6.71 -12.95 -4.98
C HIS A 27 -5.71 -13.51 -6.00
N ASP A 28 -6.05 -13.42 -7.29
CA ASP A 28 -5.26 -14.04 -8.37
C ASP A 28 -3.91 -13.31 -8.58
N GLY A 29 -3.88 -11.99 -8.41
CA GLY A 29 -2.68 -11.17 -8.65
C GLY A 29 -1.72 -11.09 -7.47
N TYR A 30 -2.24 -10.97 -6.24
CA TYR A 30 -1.43 -10.73 -5.03
C TYR A 30 -1.49 -11.88 -4.02
N ASN A 31 -2.21 -12.95 -4.32
CA ASN A 31 -2.43 -14.10 -3.43
C ASN A 31 -3.04 -13.71 -2.06
N LEU A 32 -3.88 -12.68 -2.05
CA LEU A 32 -4.66 -12.30 -0.88
C LEU A 32 -5.76 -13.33 -0.62
N SER A 33 -6.05 -13.65 0.64
CA SER A 33 -7.19 -14.52 0.93
C SER A 33 -8.51 -13.87 0.49
N TYR A 34 -9.44 -14.64 -0.08
CA TYR A 34 -10.78 -14.16 -0.46
C TYR A 34 -11.49 -13.31 0.60
N PRO A 35 -11.55 -13.69 1.90
CA PRO A 35 -12.19 -12.84 2.90
C PRO A 35 -11.47 -11.51 3.08
N PHE A 36 -10.15 -11.47 2.93
CA PHE A 36 -9.38 -10.25 3.05
C PHE A 36 -9.54 -9.35 1.82
N ALA A 37 -9.51 -9.92 0.62
CA ALA A 37 -9.78 -9.20 -0.62
C ALA A 37 -11.22 -8.62 -0.64
N ALA A 38 -12.20 -9.36 -0.12
CA ALA A 38 -13.57 -8.88 0.07
C ALA A 38 -13.63 -7.72 1.07
N PHE A 39 -12.93 -7.84 2.20
CA PHE A 39 -12.85 -6.75 3.18
C PHE A 39 -12.25 -5.47 2.58
N LEU A 40 -11.11 -5.56 1.87
CA LEU A 40 -10.49 -4.39 1.24
C LEU A 40 -11.37 -3.77 0.16
N THR A 41 -12.00 -4.62 -0.68
CA THR A 41 -12.90 -4.15 -1.73
C THR A 41 -14.13 -3.47 -1.16
N MET A 42 -14.84 -4.13 -0.25
CA MET A 42 -16.06 -3.58 0.35
C MET A 42 -15.75 -2.35 1.23
N GLY A 43 -14.65 -2.38 1.97
CA GLY A 43 -14.17 -1.23 2.76
C GLY A 43 -13.83 -0.04 1.88
N GLY A 44 -13.12 -0.25 0.77
CA GLY A 44 -12.83 0.78 -0.22
C GLY A 44 -14.10 1.38 -0.83
N PHE A 45 -15.06 0.55 -1.25
CA PHE A 45 -16.33 1.03 -1.80
C PHE A 45 -17.20 1.78 -0.76
N ALA A 46 -17.26 1.28 0.48
CA ALA A 46 -17.98 1.95 1.55
C ALA A 46 -17.34 3.31 1.89
N MET A 47 -16.01 3.38 1.95
CA MET A 47 -15.29 4.63 2.18
C MET A 47 -15.41 5.60 1.01
N LEU A 48 -15.28 5.15 -0.24
CA LEU A 48 -15.49 6.01 -1.42
C LEU A 48 -16.93 6.56 -1.52
N GLY A 49 -17.91 5.83 -0.97
CA GLY A 49 -19.29 6.31 -0.85
C GLY A 49 -19.55 7.25 0.34
N GLN A 50 -18.67 7.27 1.35
CA GLN A 50 -18.80 8.10 2.55
C GLN A 50 -17.86 9.31 2.58
N PHE A 51 -16.72 9.23 1.90
CA PHE A 51 -15.66 10.25 1.87
C PHE A 51 -15.42 10.68 0.42
N SER A 52 -16.32 11.49 -0.13
CA SER A 52 -16.03 12.25 -1.36
C SER A 52 -14.86 13.25 -1.17
N ASP A 53 -14.44 13.48 0.08
CA ASP A 53 -13.35 14.37 0.49
C ASP A 53 -11.99 13.68 0.67
N MET A 54 -11.83 12.39 0.31
CA MET A 54 -10.57 11.63 0.49
C MET A 54 -9.41 12.06 -0.42
N SER A 55 -9.48 13.30 -0.86
CA SER A 55 -8.53 13.96 -1.72
C SER A 55 -7.95 15.14 -0.92
N GLU A 56 -7.40 14.85 0.27
CA GLU A 56 -6.82 15.85 1.17
C GLU A 56 -5.58 16.55 0.56
N ASP A 57 -4.94 15.92 -0.45
CA ASP A 57 -3.85 16.50 -1.24
C ASP A 57 -4.33 17.08 -2.59
N THR A 58 -5.63 17.28 -2.76
CA THR A 58 -6.18 17.94 -3.96
C THR A 58 -5.76 19.40 -3.99
N GLN A 59 -5.01 19.77 -5.02
CA GLN A 59 -4.69 21.17 -5.27
C GLN A 59 -5.98 21.96 -5.50
N GLU A 60 -6.01 23.19 -4.99
CA GLU A 60 -7.15 24.11 -5.12
C GLU A 60 -7.64 24.18 -6.57
N GLY A 61 -8.86 23.69 -6.84
CA GLY A 61 -9.47 23.67 -8.18
C GLY A 61 -9.44 22.33 -8.93
N GLN A 62 -8.93 21.25 -8.32
CA GLN A 62 -9.07 19.89 -8.87
C GLN A 62 -10.21 19.13 -8.17
N GLU A 63 -10.91 18.26 -8.89
CA GLU A 63 -11.99 17.40 -8.33
C GLU A 63 -11.41 16.09 -7.75
N TYR A 64 -10.21 15.69 -8.17
CA TYR A 64 -9.56 14.44 -7.79
C TYR A 64 -8.11 14.68 -7.34
N ALA A 65 -7.62 13.85 -6.42
CA ALA A 65 -6.21 13.84 -6.02
C ALA A 65 -5.31 13.42 -7.20
N PRO A 66 -4.04 13.88 -7.26
CA PRO A 66 -3.11 13.47 -8.29
C PRO A 66 -2.96 11.93 -8.31
N CYS A 67 -3.27 11.30 -9.44
CA CYS A 67 -3.15 9.85 -9.61
C CYS A 67 -1.72 9.38 -9.95
N ASP A 68 -0.80 10.32 -10.21
CA ASP A 68 0.57 9.99 -10.60
C ASP A 68 1.46 9.75 -9.38
N CYS A 69 2.30 8.72 -9.43
CA CYS A 69 3.30 8.47 -8.41
C CYS A 69 4.27 9.66 -8.27
N ASN A 70 4.32 10.27 -7.08
CA ASN A 70 5.29 11.31 -6.79
C ASN A 70 6.69 10.70 -6.59
N GLY A 71 7.52 10.73 -7.64
CA GLY A 71 8.86 10.15 -7.64
C GLY A 71 9.78 10.71 -6.55
N LYS A 72 9.60 11.96 -6.10
CA LYS A 72 10.38 12.50 -4.98
C LYS A 72 10.04 11.80 -3.67
N MET A 73 8.75 11.61 -3.40
CA MET A 73 8.30 10.92 -2.18
C MET A 73 8.73 9.44 -2.18
N LEU A 74 8.74 8.80 -3.35
CA LEU A 74 9.22 7.43 -3.51
C LEU A 74 10.72 7.33 -3.20
N GLU A 75 11.54 8.24 -3.72
CA GLU A 75 12.98 8.24 -3.42
C GLU A 75 13.25 8.61 -1.95
N THR A 76 12.49 9.53 -1.37
CA THR A 76 12.54 9.81 0.08
C THR A 76 12.24 8.55 0.88
N LEU A 77 11.19 7.80 0.54
CA LEU A 77 10.88 6.51 1.19
C LEU A 77 12.03 5.51 1.05
N CYS A 78 12.61 5.38 -0.15
CA CYS A 78 13.74 4.48 -0.39
C CYS A 78 14.99 4.88 0.41
N SER A 79 15.17 6.18 0.70
CA SER A 79 16.31 6.67 1.48
C SER A 79 16.30 6.22 2.95
N PHE A 80 15.15 5.78 3.48
CA PHE A 80 15.04 5.24 4.84
C PHE A 80 15.62 3.82 4.97
N SER A 81 15.95 3.15 3.86
CA SER A 81 16.58 1.83 3.88
C SER A 81 17.88 1.85 4.69
N SER A 82 17.96 1.00 5.71
CA SER A 82 19.15 0.88 6.57
C SER A 82 20.33 0.20 5.90
N ASP A 83 20.08 -0.68 4.92
CA ASP A 83 21.10 -1.44 4.20
C ASP A 83 21.28 -0.98 2.73
N GLY A 84 20.51 0.00 2.28
CA GLY A 84 20.49 0.52 0.91
C GLY A 84 19.96 -0.48 -0.12
N LYS A 85 19.37 -1.60 0.31
CA LYS A 85 18.91 -2.69 -0.56
C LYS A 85 17.45 -3.06 -0.33
N HIS A 86 16.99 -3.03 0.91
CA HIS A 86 15.65 -3.45 1.32
C HIS A 86 15.00 -2.43 2.25
N LEU A 87 13.67 -2.45 2.29
CA LEU A 87 12.87 -1.81 3.33
C LEU A 87 12.32 -2.87 4.27
N THR A 88 12.59 -2.67 5.56
CA THR A 88 12.06 -3.47 6.67
C THR A 88 10.89 -2.77 7.36
N ALA A 89 10.17 -3.47 8.24
CA ALA A 89 9.16 -2.87 9.12
C ALA A 89 9.72 -1.67 9.92
N PHE A 90 11.00 -1.73 10.31
CA PHE A 90 11.65 -0.65 11.06
C PHE A 90 11.93 0.58 10.19
N ASP A 91 12.43 0.38 8.96
CA ASP A 91 12.66 1.47 8.02
C ASP A 91 11.36 2.17 7.65
N LEU A 92 10.30 1.38 7.45
CA LEU A 92 8.96 1.86 7.19
C LEU A 92 8.38 2.63 8.39
N ALA A 93 8.59 2.15 9.63
CA ALA A 93 8.21 2.89 10.82
C ALA A 93 8.92 4.25 10.91
N ARG A 94 10.22 4.32 10.59
CA ARG A 94 10.96 5.59 10.54
C ARG A 94 10.41 6.53 9.47
N ALA A 95 10.15 6.02 8.27
CA ALA A 95 9.57 6.80 7.18
C ALA A 95 8.18 7.36 7.57
N ARG A 96 7.36 6.54 8.26
CA ARG A 96 6.04 6.95 8.77
C ARG A 96 6.13 8.02 9.83
N VAL A 97 7.00 7.86 10.84
CA VAL A 97 7.23 8.90 11.86
C VAL A 97 7.68 10.20 11.19
N SER A 98 8.64 10.15 10.27
CA SER A 98 9.10 11.34 9.55
C SER A 98 7.96 12.04 8.80
N ARG A 99 7.15 11.27 8.07
CA ARG A 99 6.02 11.80 7.30
C ARG A 99 4.92 12.37 8.18
N GLU A 100 4.67 11.77 9.35
CA GLU A 100 3.68 12.27 10.30
C GLU A 100 4.09 13.61 10.95
N HIS A 101 5.40 13.90 11.01
CA HIS A 101 5.90 15.21 11.44
C HIS A 101 5.79 16.31 10.36
N GLU A 102 5.70 15.94 9.09
CA GLU A 102 5.55 16.89 7.97
C GLU A 102 4.10 17.39 7.82
N TYR A 103 3.12 16.67 8.38
CA TYR A 103 1.73 17.10 8.32
C TYR A 103 1.46 18.31 9.22
N LYS A 104 0.81 19.33 8.67
CA LYS A 104 0.39 20.53 9.40
C LYS A 104 -0.62 20.22 10.51
N GLN A 105 -1.40 19.16 10.32
CA GLN A 105 -2.36 18.64 11.29
C GLN A 105 -2.08 17.16 11.46
N ARG A 106 -2.18 16.66 12.70
CA ARG A 106 -2.05 15.22 12.95
C ARG A 106 -3.19 14.51 12.22
N LEU A 107 -2.85 13.49 11.44
CA LEU A 107 -3.84 12.58 10.87
C LEU A 107 -4.75 12.07 11.99
N ASP A 108 -6.05 11.96 11.69
CA ASP A 108 -6.97 11.37 12.64
C ASP A 108 -6.59 9.88 12.93
N GLY A 109 -7.15 9.34 14.00
CA GLY A 109 -6.84 7.97 14.41
C GLY A 109 -7.12 6.93 13.31
N VAL A 110 -8.13 7.14 12.48
CA VAL A 110 -8.57 6.19 11.44
C VAL A 110 -7.63 6.23 10.22
N HIS A 111 -7.28 7.41 9.73
CA HIS A 111 -6.33 7.63 8.64
C HIS A 111 -4.94 7.08 8.99
N SER A 112 -4.50 7.26 10.24
CA SER A 112 -3.23 6.69 10.70
C SER A 112 -3.23 5.16 10.67
N GLU A 113 -4.36 4.51 10.99
CA GLU A 113 -4.50 3.04 10.96
C GLU A 113 -4.54 2.53 9.51
N ILE A 114 -5.29 3.20 8.62
CA ILE A 114 -5.36 2.85 7.20
C ILE A 114 -3.98 2.91 6.57
N ALA A 115 -3.27 4.02 6.77
CA ALA A 115 -1.99 4.24 6.12
C ALA A 115 -0.87 3.35 6.71
N ARG A 116 -1.03 2.83 7.94
CA ARG A 116 -0.22 1.73 8.48
C ARG A 116 -0.58 0.38 7.84
N GLY A 117 -1.86 0.13 7.60
CA GLY A 117 -2.36 -1.04 6.91
C GLY A 117 -1.83 -1.15 5.48
N GLU A 118 -1.75 -0.04 4.75
CA GLU A 118 -1.19 0.01 3.39
C GLU A 118 0.28 -0.37 3.36
N VAL A 119 1.08 0.18 4.27
CA VAL A 119 2.51 -0.14 4.36
C VAL A 119 2.75 -1.58 4.82
N ALA A 120 1.90 -2.08 5.73
CA ALA A 120 1.91 -3.48 6.15
C ALA A 120 1.53 -4.43 5.00
N LEU A 121 0.62 -4.02 4.11
CA LEU A 121 0.28 -4.76 2.89
C LEU A 121 1.47 -4.85 1.94
N VAL A 122 2.17 -3.75 1.68
CA VAL A 122 3.36 -3.75 0.81
C VAL A 122 4.44 -4.68 1.37
N LEU A 123 4.71 -4.59 2.67
CA LEU A 123 5.66 -5.47 3.35
C LEU A 123 5.22 -6.95 3.30
N GLY A 124 3.93 -7.19 3.48
CA GLY A 124 3.34 -8.52 3.40
C GLY A 124 3.40 -9.11 1.98
N ILE A 125 3.14 -8.32 0.95
CA ILE A 125 3.09 -8.80 -0.44
C ILE A 125 4.51 -9.01 -1.00
N PHE A 126 5.39 -8.03 -0.83
CA PHE A 126 6.69 -8.02 -1.51
C PHE A 126 7.87 -8.38 -0.60
N GLY A 127 7.65 -8.47 0.72
CA GLY A 127 8.72 -8.71 1.68
C GLY A 127 9.04 -10.17 1.94
N GLY A 128 8.25 -11.10 1.38
CA GLY A 128 8.39 -12.54 1.64
C GLY A 128 8.30 -12.90 3.13
N PRO A 129 8.77 -14.10 3.52
CA PRO A 129 8.81 -14.53 4.92
C PRO A 129 9.67 -13.65 5.82
N GLU A 130 10.70 -13.00 5.26
CA GLU A 130 11.62 -12.14 6.00
C GLU A 130 11.10 -10.72 6.23
N GLN A 131 9.98 -10.34 5.61
CA GLN A 131 9.46 -8.97 5.63
C GLN A 131 10.51 -7.92 5.20
N LYS A 132 11.23 -8.21 4.12
CA LYS A 132 12.23 -7.33 3.51
C LYS A 132 11.87 -7.07 2.06
N VAL A 133 11.36 -5.88 1.77
CA VAL A 133 10.99 -5.51 0.40
C VAL A 133 12.21 -4.99 -0.35
N PRO A 134 12.64 -5.59 -1.47
CA PRO A 134 13.73 -5.05 -2.26
C PRO A 134 13.39 -3.66 -2.83
N LEU A 135 14.32 -2.70 -2.73
CA LEU A 135 14.10 -1.34 -3.22
C LEU A 135 13.79 -1.29 -4.72
N ASN A 136 14.42 -2.15 -5.51
CA ASN A 136 14.17 -2.22 -6.96
C ASN A 136 12.74 -2.68 -7.27
N THR A 137 12.23 -3.66 -6.51
CA THR A 137 10.84 -4.13 -6.61
C THR A 137 9.87 -3.01 -6.26
N LEU A 138 10.14 -2.28 -5.18
CA LEU A 138 9.30 -1.17 -4.75
C LEU A 138 9.29 -0.03 -5.78
N ARG A 139 10.47 0.34 -6.32
CA ARG A 139 10.59 1.34 -7.38
C ARG A 139 9.83 0.93 -8.64
N GLN A 140 10.01 -0.30 -9.10
CA GLN A 140 9.32 -0.80 -10.29
C GLN A 140 7.80 -0.80 -10.07
N TRP A 141 7.34 -1.31 -8.94
CA TRP A 141 5.91 -1.41 -8.65
C TRP A 141 5.24 -0.03 -8.52
N PHE A 142 5.81 0.91 -7.77
CA PHE A 142 5.22 2.25 -7.63
C PHE A 142 5.36 3.12 -8.88
N ARG A 143 6.45 2.98 -9.66
CA ARG A 143 6.72 3.86 -10.80
C ARG A 143 6.08 3.35 -12.09
N GLU A 144 6.13 2.05 -12.30
CA GLU A 144 5.68 1.41 -13.55
C GLU A 144 4.31 0.74 -13.38
N GLU A 145 3.79 0.63 -12.15
CA GLU A 145 2.55 -0.09 -11.82
C GLU A 145 2.54 -1.52 -12.38
N THR A 146 3.72 -2.15 -12.42
CA THR A 146 3.91 -3.51 -12.90
C THR A 146 4.60 -4.37 -11.85
N PHE A 147 4.24 -5.64 -11.83
CA PHE A 147 4.97 -6.62 -11.04
C PHE A 147 6.39 -6.78 -11.57
N PRO A 148 7.38 -7.01 -10.70
CA PRO A 148 8.72 -7.33 -11.13
C PRO A 148 8.74 -8.56 -12.02
N LYS A 149 9.66 -8.57 -13.00
CA LYS A 149 9.76 -9.69 -13.94
C LYS A 149 10.12 -10.98 -13.18
N GLY A 150 9.27 -11.99 -13.30
CA GLY A 150 9.44 -13.28 -12.60
C GLY A 150 9.05 -13.25 -11.13
N TRP A 151 8.37 -12.19 -10.67
CA TRP A 151 7.77 -12.18 -9.34
C TRP A 151 6.56 -13.11 -9.31
N GLU A 152 6.55 -14.01 -8.32
CA GLU A 152 5.41 -14.85 -7.98
C GLU A 152 5.12 -14.68 -6.48
N PRO A 153 3.86 -14.72 -6.06
CA PRO A 153 3.52 -14.59 -4.65
C PRO A 153 4.01 -15.83 -3.88
N GLU A 154 5.07 -15.65 -3.09
CA GLU A 154 5.69 -16.73 -2.31
C GLU A 154 4.82 -17.23 -1.15
N HIS A 155 3.88 -16.40 -0.68
CA HIS A 155 2.97 -16.77 0.40
C HIS A 155 1.60 -16.10 0.25
N SER A 156 0.60 -16.69 0.90
CA SER A 156 -0.72 -16.06 0.99
C SER A 156 -0.74 -15.00 2.09
N GLN A 157 -1.17 -13.79 1.70
CA GLN A 157 -1.38 -12.68 2.61
C GLN A 157 -2.81 -12.70 3.13
N THR A 158 -2.96 -12.73 4.46
CA THR A 158 -4.27 -12.76 5.12
C THR A 158 -4.48 -11.50 5.95
N PHE A 159 -5.74 -11.19 6.23
CA PHE A 159 -6.11 -10.05 7.06
C PHE A 159 -5.37 -10.03 8.40
N LEU A 160 -5.32 -11.17 9.11
CA LEU A 160 -4.66 -11.28 10.41
C LEU A 160 -3.16 -11.01 10.34
N LYS A 161 -2.48 -11.49 9.29
CA LYS A 161 -1.05 -11.21 9.07
C LYS A 161 -0.82 -9.71 8.86
N THR A 162 -1.64 -9.08 8.02
CA THR A 162 -1.55 -7.63 7.77
C THR A 162 -1.76 -6.82 9.05
N VAL A 163 -2.78 -7.17 9.85
CA VAL A 163 -3.04 -6.50 11.14
C VAL A 163 -1.86 -6.66 12.09
N HIS A 164 -1.30 -7.87 12.20
CA HIS A 164 -0.13 -8.12 13.03
C HIS A 164 1.10 -7.29 12.60
N THR A 165 1.36 -7.22 11.29
CA THR A 165 2.44 -6.38 10.74
C THR A 165 2.18 -4.89 11.01
N ALA A 166 0.94 -4.41 10.84
CA ALA A 166 0.58 -3.02 11.14
C ALA A 166 0.79 -2.68 12.63
N TRP A 167 0.47 -3.62 13.54
CA TRP A 167 0.74 -3.47 14.97
C TRP A 167 2.24 -3.44 15.28
N THR A 168 3.02 -4.26 14.58
CA THR A 168 4.49 -4.24 14.70
C THR A 168 5.05 -2.89 14.30
N ILE A 169 4.62 -2.35 13.14
CA ILE A 169 5.01 -1.01 12.69
C ILE A 169 4.60 0.04 13.73
N ARG A 170 3.36 0.00 14.24
CA ARG A 170 2.90 0.91 15.30
C ARG A 170 3.78 0.88 16.55
N SER A 171 4.14 -0.32 17.02
CA SER A 171 5.01 -0.46 18.20
C SER A 171 6.40 0.12 17.94
N LEU A 172 6.94 -0.03 16.74
CA LEU A 172 8.23 0.53 16.34
C LEU A 172 8.16 2.05 16.24
N MET A 173 7.08 2.61 15.68
CA MET A 173 6.85 4.06 15.66
C MET A 173 6.82 4.65 17.07
N ASN A 174 6.02 4.08 17.97
CA ASN A 174 5.94 4.49 19.37
C ASN A 174 7.31 4.42 20.08
N MET A 175 8.15 3.45 19.70
CA MET A 175 9.50 3.32 20.26
C MET A 175 10.45 4.41 19.74
N ILE A 176 10.32 4.78 18.46
CA ILE A 176 11.11 5.84 17.83
C ILE A 176 10.74 7.21 18.41
N GLU A 177 9.44 7.51 18.56
CA GLU A 177 8.97 8.80 19.09
C GLU A 177 9.30 9.03 20.57
N ARG A 178 9.60 7.96 21.32
CA ARG A 178 9.99 8.04 22.74
C ARG A 178 11.48 8.28 22.96
N LYS A 179 12.31 8.21 21.91
CA LYS A 179 13.75 8.47 21.97
C LYS A 179 14.05 9.91 21.59
#